data_AF-A0A7W0XH60-F1
#
_entry.id   AF-A0A7W0XH60-F1
#
_cell.length_a   1.000
_cell.length_b   1.000
_cell.length_c   1.000
_cell.angle_alpha   90.00
_cell.angle_beta   90.00
_cell.angle_gamma   90.00
#
_symmetry.space_group_name_H-M   'P 1'
#
loop_
_entity.id
_entity.type
_entity.pdbx_description
1 polymer ?
#
loop_
_entity_poly.entity_id
_entity_poly.type
_entity_poly.pdbx_seq_one_letter_code
_entity_poly.pdbx_strand_id
1 'polypeptide(L)'
;MVAAFSATAIPPVNPQQKQPQRDRRVIVPPAQSPTLAQSPTPSSRPTPVTNAVDEPAPTQAVRVGNPPKTIAELQARIAAVLDKPELAPAMVGIKVTSLETGKVLFEKNASKLLRPASNMKLYTVAAALDRLSPDYRFVTSVYAAGRPDAAGILRGDLTIYGRGDPSIAARFNGGDYFKGINELASQIAGAGVKRVEGDLVGDETYFTGPRYGSGWNWEDLQWWYGAEVSALTINDNALDLFVKPGSAMGAPAVITTGPPDPLLSIVNRVVTGSRGSKRELTLHRGLGADALEIHGTIPLDDRGYAAGVGISHPG
;
A
#
# COMPACT_ATOMS: atom_id res chain seq x y z
N MET A 1 -19.86 -41.36 -17.31
CA MET A 1 -19.92 -40.65 -18.60
C MET A 1 -18.65 -39.83 -18.69
N VAL A 2 -17.71 -40.30 -19.52
CA VAL A 2 -16.34 -39.78 -19.63
C VAL A 2 -16.37 -38.57 -20.56
N ALA A 3 -15.86 -37.42 -20.13
CA ALA A 3 -15.73 -36.23 -20.97
C ALA A 3 -14.23 -35.91 -21.16
N ALA A 4 -13.82 -35.93 -22.43
CA ALA A 4 -12.46 -35.76 -22.91
C ALA A 4 -12.06 -34.27 -22.92
N PHE A 5 -10.81 -33.98 -22.55
CA PHE A 5 -10.20 -32.66 -22.71
C PHE A 5 -9.56 -32.53 -24.10
N SER A 6 -9.92 -31.48 -24.82
CA SER A 6 -9.29 -31.07 -26.08
C SER A 6 -8.32 -29.93 -25.79
N ALA A 7 -7.02 -30.14 -26.01
CA ALA A 7 -5.98 -29.13 -25.85
C ALA A 7 -5.83 -28.33 -27.15
N THR A 8 -5.89 -26.99 -27.05
CA THR A 8 -5.59 -26.09 -28.17
C THR A 8 -4.22 -25.45 -27.91
N ALA A 9 -3.30 -25.56 -28.87
CA ALA A 9 -1.92 -25.10 -28.77
C ALA A 9 -1.82 -23.56 -28.91
N ILE A 10 -0.93 -22.95 -28.12
CA ILE A 10 -0.54 -21.53 -28.18
C ILE A 10 0.72 -21.42 -29.08
N PRO A 11 0.81 -20.44 -30.01
CA PRO A 11 1.98 -20.27 -30.88
C PRO A 11 3.20 -19.68 -30.13
N PRO A 12 4.44 -19.93 -30.60
CA PRO A 12 5.68 -19.56 -29.89
C PRO A 12 6.00 -18.07 -29.96
N VAL A 13 6.52 -17.52 -28.85
CA VAL A 13 7.04 -16.14 -28.72
C VAL A 13 8.53 -16.09 -29.10
N ASN A 14 8.91 -15.03 -29.82
CA ASN A 14 10.23 -14.80 -30.41
C ASN A 14 11.29 -14.41 -29.34
N PRO A 15 12.41 -15.14 -29.18
CA PRO A 15 13.33 -15.01 -28.03
C PRO A 15 14.41 -13.91 -28.14
N GLN A 16 14.18 -12.80 -28.85
CA GLN A 16 15.20 -11.75 -29.00
C GLN A 16 14.70 -10.35 -28.65
N GLN A 17 14.53 -10.07 -27.36
CA GLN A 17 14.70 -8.72 -26.80
C GLN A 17 15.44 -8.82 -25.46
N LYS A 18 16.78 -8.75 -25.50
CA LYS A 18 17.61 -8.62 -24.30
C LYS A 18 17.48 -7.20 -23.75
N GLN A 19 16.85 -7.02 -22.60
CA GLN A 19 16.92 -5.78 -21.82
C GLN A 19 18.32 -5.65 -21.18
N PRO A 20 18.96 -4.47 -21.25
CA PRO A 20 20.29 -4.27 -20.67
C PRO A 20 20.23 -4.12 -19.14
N GLN A 21 21.08 -4.85 -18.42
CA GLN A 21 21.37 -4.63 -17.01
C GLN A 21 21.93 -3.21 -16.82
N ARG A 22 21.31 -2.40 -15.95
CA ARG A 22 21.76 -1.04 -15.63
C ARG A 22 22.42 -1.00 -14.25
N ASP A 23 23.59 -0.36 -14.22
CA ASP A 23 24.41 -0.14 -13.04
C ASP A 23 23.74 0.73 -11.97
N ARG A 24 23.98 0.37 -10.71
CA ARG A 24 23.52 1.05 -9.50
C ARG A 24 24.15 2.45 -9.40
N ARG A 25 23.34 3.51 -9.29
CA ARG A 25 23.82 4.83 -8.87
C ARG A 25 22.74 5.60 -8.08
N VAL A 26 23.07 5.94 -6.83
CA VAL A 26 22.51 7.12 -6.18
C VAL A 26 23.13 8.32 -6.90
N ILE A 27 22.32 9.07 -7.64
CA ILE A 27 22.81 10.21 -8.43
C ILE A 27 22.61 11.47 -7.61
N VAL A 28 23.71 12.19 -7.33
CA VAL A 28 23.70 13.58 -6.86
C VAL A 28 24.00 14.46 -8.08
N PRO A 29 23.02 15.18 -8.67
CA PRO A 29 23.26 16.04 -9.83
C PRO A 29 23.85 17.40 -9.41
N PRO A 30 24.66 18.06 -10.25
CA PRO A 30 25.04 19.46 -10.06
C PRO A 30 23.84 20.40 -10.25
N ALA A 31 23.87 21.54 -9.55
CA ALA A 31 22.76 22.47 -9.43
C ALA A 31 22.66 23.46 -10.62
N GLN A 32 21.63 23.34 -11.45
CA GLN A 32 21.03 24.46 -12.21
C GLN A 32 19.53 24.21 -12.42
N SER A 33 18.70 25.24 -12.18
CA SER A 33 17.24 25.19 -12.29
C SER A 33 16.73 26.22 -13.29
N PRO A 34 15.64 25.95 -14.01
CA PRO A 34 14.65 26.97 -14.36
C PRO A 34 13.43 26.87 -13.44
N THR A 35 12.94 28.03 -13.01
CA THR A 35 11.79 28.20 -12.10
C THR A 35 10.47 27.94 -12.83
N LEU A 36 9.66 26.99 -12.33
CA LEU A 36 8.24 26.87 -12.68
C LEU A 36 7.38 27.35 -11.50
N ALA A 37 6.31 28.08 -11.83
CA ALA A 37 5.39 28.71 -10.89
C ALA A 37 4.61 27.66 -10.06
N GLN A 38 4.51 27.92 -8.75
CA GLN A 38 3.82 27.08 -7.78
C GLN A 38 2.30 27.27 -7.87
N SER A 39 1.55 26.18 -7.96
CA SER A 39 0.12 26.15 -7.61
C SER A 39 -0.04 25.66 -6.16
N PRO A 40 -1.03 26.14 -5.40
CA PRO A 40 -1.15 25.84 -3.98
C PRO A 40 -1.55 24.38 -3.74
N THR A 41 -0.69 23.65 -3.02
CA THR A 41 -0.95 22.27 -2.57
C THR A 41 -1.83 22.27 -1.32
N PRO A 42 -2.91 21.47 -1.25
CA PRO A 42 -3.66 21.28 -0.02
C PRO A 42 -2.83 20.50 1.02
N SER A 43 -2.90 20.94 2.27
CA SER A 43 -2.17 20.36 3.40
C SER A 43 -2.78 19.01 3.82
N SER A 44 -2.21 17.91 3.32
CA SER A 44 -2.36 16.59 3.91
C SER A 44 -1.04 16.23 4.61
N ARG A 45 -1.03 16.37 5.94
CA ARG A 45 0.10 15.99 6.80
C ARG A 45 0.27 14.47 6.79
N PRO A 46 1.39 13.90 6.30
CA PRO A 46 1.64 12.47 6.43
C PRO A 46 2.01 12.17 7.89
N THR A 47 1.30 11.24 8.53
CA THR A 47 1.66 10.67 9.84
C THR A 47 2.83 9.70 9.71
N PRO A 48 3.69 9.55 10.73
CA PRO A 48 4.81 8.61 10.71
C PRO A 48 4.28 7.17 10.70
N VAL A 49 4.81 6.33 9.82
CA VAL A 49 4.60 4.87 9.89
C VAL A 49 5.67 4.29 10.83
N THR A 50 5.27 3.98 12.06
CA THR A 50 6.00 3.02 12.90
C THR A 50 5.31 1.67 12.75
N ASN A 51 6.08 0.61 12.48
CA ASN A 51 5.65 -0.80 12.51
C ASN A 51 5.32 -1.28 13.94
N ALA A 52 4.49 -0.52 14.63
CA ALA A 52 3.61 -1.07 15.65
C ALA A 52 2.31 -1.43 14.92
N VAL A 53 1.68 -2.53 15.30
CA VAL A 53 0.21 -2.56 15.22
C VAL A 53 -0.20 -1.24 15.88
N ASP A 54 -0.74 -0.29 15.12
CA ASP A 54 -1.41 0.86 15.72
C ASP A 54 -2.60 0.25 16.47
N GLU A 55 -2.35 -0.22 17.68
CA GLU A 55 -3.31 -0.06 18.76
C GLU A 55 -3.73 1.41 18.62
N PRO A 56 -5.01 1.67 18.29
CA PRO A 56 -5.44 3.03 17.98
C PRO A 56 -4.93 3.92 19.11
N ALA A 57 -4.06 4.88 18.77
CA ALA A 57 -3.48 5.82 19.74
C ALA A 57 -4.58 6.16 20.73
N PRO A 58 -4.39 5.93 22.05
CA PRO A 58 -5.48 5.96 23.01
C PRO A 58 -6.23 7.23 22.72
N THR A 59 -7.44 7.08 22.18
CA THR A 59 -8.30 8.20 21.87
C THR A 59 -8.31 8.94 23.18
N GLN A 60 -7.72 10.15 23.23
CA GLN A 60 -7.72 10.95 24.46
C GLN A 60 -9.12 10.79 24.98
N ALA A 61 -9.26 10.16 26.15
CA ALA A 61 -10.57 9.72 26.60
C ALA A 61 -11.41 10.98 26.56
N VAL A 62 -12.27 11.09 25.54
CA VAL A 62 -13.21 12.19 25.42
C VAL A 62 -13.86 12.10 26.78
N ARG A 63 -13.81 13.17 27.58
CA ARG A 63 -14.44 13.14 28.90
C ARG A 63 -15.89 12.77 28.63
N VAL A 64 -16.21 11.48 28.76
CA VAL A 64 -17.52 10.96 28.46
C VAL A 64 -18.29 11.42 29.66
N GLY A 65 -18.95 12.57 29.54
CA GLY A 65 -19.93 12.97 30.53
C GLY A 65 -20.86 11.78 30.76
N ASN A 66 -21.37 11.63 31.99
CA ASN A 66 -22.19 10.49 32.41
C ASN A 66 -23.10 9.99 31.28
N PRO A 67 -23.14 8.68 30.98
CA PRO A 67 -23.92 8.17 29.85
C PRO A 67 -25.36 8.66 29.93
N PRO A 68 -26.02 8.94 28.79
CA PRO A 68 -27.41 9.38 28.80
C PRO A 68 -28.28 8.33 29.48
N LYS A 69 -29.13 8.75 30.41
CA LYS A 69 -30.02 7.88 31.18
C LYS A 69 -31.31 7.55 30.43
N THR A 70 -31.64 8.35 29.41
CA THR A 70 -32.86 8.20 28.61
C THR A 70 -32.55 8.40 27.12
N ILE A 71 -33.44 7.89 26.25
CA ILE A 71 -33.35 8.12 24.80
C ILE A 71 -33.45 9.62 24.48
N ALA A 72 -34.35 10.35 25.16
CA ALA A 72 -34.49 11.80 24.98
C ALA A 72 -33.20 12.55 25.31
N GLU A 73 -32.51 12.16 26.39
CA GLU A 73 -31.21 12.74 26.75
C GLU A 73 -30.13 12.41 25.72
N LEU A 74 -30.09 11.19 25.18
CA LEU A 74 -29.19 10.81 24.09
C LEU A 74 -29.45 11.69 22.86
N GLN A 75 -30.70 11.81 22.43
CA GLN A 75 -31.10 12.58 21.26
C GLN A 75 -30.73 14.07 21.41
N ALA A 76 -30.99 14.66 22.58
CA ALA A 76 -30.64 16.05 22.87
C ALA A 76 -29.12 16.29 22.83
N ARG A 77 -28.32 15.35 23.36
CA ARG A 77 -26.86 15.43 23.31
C ARG A 77 -26.32 15.32 21.89
N ILE A 78 -26.89 14.44 21.05
CA ILE A 78 -26.52 14.34 19.64
C ILE A 78 -26.87 15.64 18.92
N ALA A 79 -28.09 16.17 19.11
CA ALA A 79 -28.51 17.44 18.52
C ALA A 79 -27.57 18.59 18.90
N ALA A 80 -27.21 18.72 20.18
CA ALA A 80 -26.27 19.74 20.64
C ALA A 80 -24.87 19.63 20.00
N VAL A 81 -24.41 18.41 19.68
CA VAL A 81 -23.17 18.24 18.92
C VAL A 81 -23.35 18.68 17.47
N LEU A 82 -24.48 18.39 16.86
CA LEU A 82 -24.79 18.73 15.47
C LEU A 82 -25.04 20.21 15.23
N ASP A 83 -25.46 20.95 16.26
CA ASP A 83 -25.73 22.39 16.20
C ASP A 83 -24.47 23.25 16.42
N LYS A 84 -23.32 22.61 16.64
CA LYS A 84 -22.03 23.29 16.74
C LYS A 84 -21.69 24.06 15.47
N PRO A 85 -21.23 25.34 15.56
CA PRO A 85 -20.93 26.16 14.38
C PRO A 85 -19.97 25.54 13.38
N GLU A 86 -19.04 24.69 13.84
CA GLU A 86 -18.08 23.98 12.99
C GLU A 86 -18.73 22.99 12.02
N LEU A 87 -19.95 22.54 12.31
CA LEU A 87 -20.73 21.63 11.46
C LEU A 87 -21.76 22.35 10.59
N ALA A 88 -21.92 23.67 10.73
CA ALA A 88 -22.90 24.45 9.97
C ALA A 88 -22.82 24.26 8.43
N PRO A 89 -21.63 24.20 7.78
CA PRO A 89 -21.56 23.98 6.34
C PRO A 89 -21.66 22.51 5.92
N ALA A 90 -21.68 21.56 6.87
CA ALA A 90 -21.56 20.13 6.60
C ALA A 90 -22.93 19.46 6.35
N MET A 91 -22.96 18.51 5.42
CA MET A 91 -24.05 17.55 5.30
C MET A 91 -23.76 16.34 6.20
N VAL A 92 -24.48 16.22 7.31
CA VAL A 92 -24.31 15.13 8.28
C VAL A 92 -25.48 14.15 8.21
N GLY A 93 -25.16 12.87 7.99
CA GLY A 93 -26.10 11.74 8.05
C GLY A 93 -25.81 10.85 9.25
N ILE A 94 -26.82 10.58 10.09
CA ILE A 94 -26.72 9.72 11.26
C ILE A 94 -27.94 8.80 11.31
N LYS A 95 -27.71 7.53 11.63
CA LYS A 95 -28.75 6.57 12.01
C LYS A 95 -28.23 5.72 13.16
N VAL A 96 -28.94 5.72 14.28
CA VAL A 96 -28.64 4.92 15.47
C VAL A 96 -29.81 3.99 15.69
N THR A 97 -29.54 2.69 15.73
CA THR A 97 -30.57 1.64 15.87
C THR A 97 -30.18 0.70 16.99
N SER A 98 -31.14 0.32 17.85
CA SER A 98 -30.96 -0.74 18.83
C SER A 98 -30.84 -2.08 18.10
N LEU A 99 -29.74 -2.81 18.33
CA LEU A 99 -29.55 -4.14 17.74
C LEU A 99 -30.47 -5.20 18.37
N GLU A 100 -30.89 -5.00 19.62
CA GLU A 100 -31.79 -5.91 20.33
C GLU A 100 -33.24 -5.76 19.87
N THR A 101 -33.71 -4.52 19.71
CA THR A 101 -35.14 -4.24 19.46
C THR A 101 -35.44 -3.81 18.03
N GLY A 102 -34.43 -3.49 17.22
CA GLY A 102 -34.58 -2.90 15.88
C GLY A 102 -35.09 -1.46 15.87
N LYS A 103 -35.34 -0.85 17.04
CA LYS A 103 -35.88 0.51 17.14
C LYS A 103 -34.81 1.55 16.78
N VAL A 104 -35.19 2.51 15.94
CA VAL A 104 -34.38 3.69 15.66
C VAL A 104 -34.38 4.58 16.92
N LEU A 105 -33.18 4.87 17.43
CA LEU A 105 -32.97 5.70 18.61
C LEU A 105 -32.71 7.16 18.23
N PHE A 106 -32.09 7.39 17.06
CA PHE A 106 -31.84 8.70 16.49
C PHE A 106 -31.64 8.58 14.98
N GLU A 107 -32.16 9.52 14.20
CA GLU A 107 -31.82 9.64 12.79
C GLU A 107 -31.83 11.11 12.33
N LYS A 108 -30.91 11.45 11.43
CA LYS A 108 -30.86 12.73 10.71
C LYS A 108 -30.28 12.47 9.33
N ASN A 109 -30.97 12.87 8.26
CA ASN A 109 -30.55 12.66 6.88
C ASN A 109 -30.18 11.20 6.55
N ALA A 110 -30.76 10.21 7.24
CA ALA A 110 -30.35 8.82 7.17
C ALA A 110 -30.51 8.17 5.78
N SER A 111 -31.37 8.74 4.93
CA SER A 111 -31.62 8.31 3.56
C SER A 111 -30.83 9.10 2.50
N LYS A 112 -30.01 10.08 2.90
CA LYS A 112 -29.20 10.87 1.97
C LYS A 112 -27.93 10.11 1.58
N LEU A 113 -27.61 10.16 0.29
CA LEU A 113 -26.35 9.62 -0.23
C LEU A 113 -25.19 10.55 0.16
N LEU A 114 -24.17 9.98 0.79
CA LEU A 114 -22.97 10.68 1.24
C LEU A 114 -21.74 9.91 0.80
N ARG A 115 -20.58 10.57 0.74
CA ARG A 115 -19.29 9.90 0.49
C ARG A 115 -18.92 9.07 1.73
N PRO A 116 -18.88 7.73 1.65
CA PRO A 116 -18.64 6.90 2.82
C PRO A 116 -17.17 6.86 3.23
N ALA A 117 -16.25 7.31 2.35
CA ALA A 117 -14.81 7.12 2.51
C ALA A 117 -14.50 5.64 2.88
N SER A 118 -13.62 5.40 3.85
CA SER A 118 -13.29 4.05 4.30
C SER A 118 -14.45 3.28 4.93
N ASN A 119 -15.61 3.89 5.23
CA ASN A 119 -16.80 3.12 5.65
C ASN A 119 -17.30 2.20 4.53
N MET A 120 -16.91 2.43 3.26
CA MET A 120 -17.16 1.49 2.17
C MET A 120 -16.59 0.08 2.45
N LYS A 121 -15.50 -0.01 3.22
CA LYS A 121 -14.88 -1.29 3.59
C LYS A 121 -15.84 -2.22 4.33
N LEU A 122 -16.83 -1.69 5.08
CA LEU A 122 -17.85 -2.52 5.73
C LEU A 122 -18.66 -3.34 4.71
N TYR A 123 -19.04 -2.73 3.59
CA TYR A 123 -19.76 -3.42 2.51
C TYR A 123 -18.86 -4.41 1.78
N THR A 124 -17.61 -4.00 1.47
CA THR A 124 -16.65 -4.87 0.79
C THR A 124 -16.33 -6.12 1.62
N VAL A 125 -16.08 -5.97 2.92
CA VAL A 125 -15.80 -7.11 3.82
C VAL A 125 -17.03 -7.99 4.00
N ALA A 126 -18.22 -7.41 4.16
CA ALA A 126 -19.45 -8.20 4.24
C ALA A 126 -19.68 -9.04 2.98
N ALA A 127 -19.51 -8.44 1.79
CA ALA A 127 -19.62 -9.15 0.51
C ALA A 127 -18.52 -10.22 0.35
N ALA A 128 -17.30 -9.94 0.78
CA ALA A 128 -16.21 -10.92 0.74
C ALA A 128 -16.49 -12.12 1.66
N LEU A 129 -16.96 -11.88 2.89
CA LEU A 129 -17.33 -12.95 3.82
C LEU A 129 -18.49 -13.80 3.30
N ASP A 130 -19.50 -13.17 2.70
CA ASP A 130 -20.64 -13.87 2.06
C ASP A 130 -20.18 -14.76 0.89
N ARG A 131 -19.27 -14.26 0.04
CA ARG A 131 -18.86 -14.97 -1.19
C ARG A 131 -17.73 -15.95 -1.01
N LEU A 132 -16.77 -15.64 -0.16
CA LEU A 132 -15.55 -16.42 -0.01
C LEU A 132 -15.60 -17.34 1.22
N SER A 133 -16.48 -17.05 2.19
CA SER A 133 -16.48 -17.58 3.56
C SER A 133 -15.29 -17.08 4.40
N PRO A 134 -15.40 -17.13 5.74
CA PRO A 134 -14.28 -16.84 6.65
C PRO A 134 -13.07 -17.78 6.48
N ASP A 135 -13.29 -18.98 5.94
CA ASP A 135 -12.25 -20.01 5.80
C ASP A 135 -11.51 -19.94 4.47
N TYR A 136 -11.84 -18.98 3.60
CA TYR A 136 -11.12 -18.78 2.34
C TYR A 136 -9.63 -18.61 2.58
N ARG A 137 -8.83 -19.20 1.69
CA ARG A 137 -7.39 -19.02 1.63
C ARG A 137 -7.01 -18.61 0.23
N PHE A 138 -6.21 -17.55 0.13
CA PHE A 138 -5.58 -17.20 -1.13
C PHE A 138 -4.55 -18.25 -1.49
N VAL A 139 -4.32 -18.42 -2.80
CA VAL A 139 -3.41 -19.43 -3.32
C VAL A 139 -2.46 -18.78 -4.31
N THR A 140 -1.17 -18.78 -3.97
CA THR A 140 -0.09 -18.53 -4.92
C THR A 140 0.46 -19.88 -5.37
N SER A 141 0.62 -20.08 -6.67
CA SER A 141 1.08 -21.36 -7.23
C SER A 141 2.37 -21.21 -8.01
N VAL A 142 3.11 -22.32 -8.11
CA VAL A 142 4.34 -22.37 -8.87
C VAL A 142 4.21 -23.50 -9.90
N TYR A 143 4.41 -23.17 -11.17
CA TYR A 143 4.31 -24.08 -12.29
C TYR A 143 5.63 -24.20 -13.02
N ALA A 144 5.87 -25.37 -13.58
CA ALA A 144 6.97 -25.64 -14.51
C ALA A 144 6.55 -26.74 -15.50
N ALA A 145 7.16 -26.76 -16.68
CA ALA A 145 6.84 -27.76 -17.71
C ALA A 145 7.25 -29.20 -17.32
N GLY A 146 8.19 -29.35 -16.38
CA GLY A 146 8.67 -30.63 -15.90
C GLY A 146 9.15 -30.55 -14.46
N ARG A 147 9.53 -31.71 -13.90
CA ARG A 147 10.18 -31.78 -12.60
C ARG A 147 11.68 -31.46 -12.72
N PRO A 148 12.33 -30.97 -11.66
CA PRO A 148 13.78 -30.89 -11.63
C PRO A 148 14.40 -32.28 -11.81
N ASP A 149 15.56 -32.34 -12.48
CA ASP A 149 16.31 -33.58 -12.64
C ASP A 149 17.00 -34.03 -11.33
N ALA A 150 17.75 -35.13 -11.36
CA ALA A 150 18.42 -35.67 -10.18
C ALA A 150 19.47 -34.71 -9.57
N ALA A 151 19.98 -33.76 -10.35
CA ALA A 151 20.88 -32.73 -9.85
C ALA A 151 20.12 -31.50 -9.30
N GLY A 152 18.79 -31.49 -9.39
CA GLY A 152 17.93 -30.38 -8.99
C GLY A 152 17.79 -29.31 -10.07
N ILE A 153 18.13 -29.62 -11.33
CA ILE A 153 18.06 -28.66 -12.43
C ILE A 153 16.67 -28.72 -13.05
N LEU A 154 15.96 -27.60 -13.03
CA LEU A 154 14.73 -27.40 -13.79
C LEU A 154 15.06 -26.88 -15.18
N ARG A 155 14.72 -27.66 -16.21
CA ARG A 155 14.89 -27.28 -17.61
C ARG A 155 13.64 -26.58 -18.12
N GLY A 156 13.76 -25.28 -18.39
CA GLY A 156 12.65 -24.41 -18.77
C GLY A 156 12.27 -23.44 -17.67
N ASP A 157 11.17 -22.73 -17.89
CA ASP A 157 10.73 -21.63 -17.05
C ASP A 157 10.07 -22.10 -15.75
N LEU A 158 10.14 -21.24 -14.75
CA LEU A 158 9.44 -21.38 -13.48
C LEU A 158 8.43 -20.22 -13.37
N THR A 159 7.13 -20.53 -13.37
CA THR A 159 6.07 -19.52 -13.33
C THR A 159 5.46 -19.44 -11.94
N ILE A 160 5.49 -18.25 -11.33
CA ILE A 160 4.77 -17.93 -10.09
C ILE A 160 3.43 -17.31 -10.48
N TYR A 161 2.34 -18.03 -10.24
CA TYR A 161 0.99 -17.59 -10.54
C TYR A 161 0.29 -17.02 -9.31
N GLY A 162 0.08 -15.71 -9.31
CA GLY A 162 -0.59 -14.98 -8.24
C GLY A 162 -2.11 -14.98 -8.39
N ARG A 163 -2.83 -15.15 -7.27
CA ARG A 163 -4.31 -15.09 -7.22
C ARG A 163 -4.83 -14.15 -6.13
N GLY A 164 -4.08 -13.09 -5.87
CA GLY A 164 -4.45 -11.99 -4.98
C GLY A 164 -4.10 -12.22 -3.50
N ASP A 165 -3.09 -13.03 -3.20
CA ASP A 165 -2.67 -13.28 -1.83
C ASP A 165 -2.01 -12.02 -1.21
N PRO A 166 -2.64 -11.36 -0.23
CA PRO A 166 -2.07 -10.16 0.39
C PRO A 166 -1.07 -10.51 1.50
N SER A 167 -0.89 -11.79 1.85
CA SER A 167 -0.10 -12.22 3.00
C SER A 167 1.41 -12.22 2.75
N ILE A 168 1.85 -12.08 1.50
CA ILE A 168 3.27 -11.90 1.11
C ILE A 168 3.69 -10.44 1.38
N ALA A 169 3.50 -9.98 2.60
CA ALA A 169 3.75 -8.61 3.03
C ALA A 169 4.26 -8.55 4.47
N ALA A 170 5.16 -7.62 4.76
CA ALA A 170 5.78 -7.42 6.08
C ALA A 170 4.76 -7.29 7.21
N ARG A 171 3.63 -6.61 6.97
CA ARG A 171 2.56 -6.37 7.96
C ARG A 171 1.91 -7.66 8.50
N PHE A 172 1.94 -8.75 7.72
CA PHE A 172 1.47 -10.07 8.16
C PHE A 172 2.59 -10.97 8.68
N ASN A 173 3.82 -10.47 8.66
CA ASN A 173 5.04 -11.23 8.87
C ASN A 173 5.95 -10.62 9.94
N GLY A 174 5.36 -9.90 10.91
CA GLY A 174 6.11 -9.31 12.02
C GLY A 174 7.08 -8.20 11.61
N GLY A 175 6.84 -7.54 10.48
CA GLY A 175 7.71 -6.49 9.93
C GLY A 175 8.85 -7.00 9.05
N ASP A 176 8.96 -8.31 8.80
CA ASP A 176 9.96 -8.87 7.88
C ASP A 176 9.42 -8.85 6.44
N TYR A 177 9.99 -7.97 5.62
CA TYR A 177 9.65 -7.81 4.19
C TYR A 177 9.92 -9.03 3.32
N PHE A 178 10.81 -9.93 3.76
CA PHE A 178 11.25 -11.07 2.98
C PHE A 178 10.63 -12.38 3.43
N LYS A 179 10.04 -12.44 4.62
CA LYS A 179 9.52 -13.70 5.18
C LYS A 179 8.53 -14.41 4.25
N GLY A 180 7.51 -13.70 3.73
CA GLY A 180 6.52 -14.31 2.84
C GLY A 180 7.13 -14.86 1.54
N ILE A 181 8.06 -14.12 0.92
CA ILE A 181 8.72 -14.59 -0.31
C ILE A 181 9.74 -15.70 -0.03
N ASN A 182 10.42 -15.67 1.13
CA ASN A 182 11.33 -16.72 1.58
C ASN A 182 10.60 -18.03 1.85
N GLU A 183 9.37 -17.99 2.38
CA GLU A 183 8.53 -19.17 2.56
C GLU A 183 8.14 -19.79 1.21
N LEU A 184 7.79 -18.97 0.21
CA LEU A 184 7.55 -19.45 -1.16
C LEU A 184 8.82 -20.08 -1.76
N ALA A 185 9.97 -19.39 -1.65
CA ALA A 185 11.25 -19.89 -2.14
C ALA A 185 11.66 -21.21 -1.46
N SER A 186 11.39 -21.34 -0.16
CA SER A 186 11.66 -22.56 0.61
C SER A 186 10.83 -23.74 0.13
N GLN A 187 9.56 -23.52 -0.24
CA GLN A 187 8.71 -24.56 -0.82
C GLN A 187 9.21 -25.00 -2.20
N ILE A 188 9.68 -24.07 -3.03
CA ILE A 188 10.28 -24.37 -4.35
C ILE A 188 11.55 -25.20 -4.17
N ALA A 189 12.44 -24.81 -3.25
CA ALA A 189 13.64 -25.57 -2.93
C ALA A 189 13.32 -26.95 -2.34
N GLY A 190 12.29 -27.04 -1.48
CA GLY A 190 11.79 -28.29 -0.91
C GLY A 190 11.22 -29.26 -1.96
N ALA A 191 10.74 -28.75 -3.10
CA ALA A 191 10.36 -29.54 -4.27
C ALA A 191 11.56 -30.07 -5.09
N GLY A 192 12.80 -29.79 -4.65
CA GLY A 192 14.04 -30.30 -5.25
C GLY A 192 14.70 -29.37 -6.26
N VAL A 193 14.14 -28.17 -6.49
CA VAL A 193 14.72 -27.19 -7.41
C VAL A 193 15.95 -26.54 -6.79
N LYS A 194 17.09 -26.63 -7.48
CA LYS A 194 18.37 -26.00 -7.12
C LYS A 194 18.83 -24.99 -8.16
N ARG A 195 18.41 -25.16 -9.42
CA ARG A 195 18.74 -24.26 -10.53
C ARG A 195 17.62 -24.25 -11.55
N VAL A 196 17.26 -23.08 -12.04
CA VAL A 196 16.33 -22.89 -13.17
C VAL A 196 17.17 -22.50 -14.40
N GLU A 197 16.97 -23.20 -15.53
CA GLU A 197 17.66 -22.90 -16.80
C GLU A 197 16.88 -21.95 -17.70
N GLY A 198 15.57 -21.79 -17.48
CA GLY A 198 14.74 -20.80 -18.15
C GLY A 198 14.53 -19.54 -17.33
N ASP A 199 13.45 -18.83 -17.65
CA ASP A 199 13.08 -17.58 -16.99
C ASP A 199 12.27 -17.83 -15.70
N LEU A 200 12.34 -16.87 -14.78
CA LEU A 200 11.40 -16.75 -13.66
C LEU A 200 10.26 -15.83 -14.09
N VAL A 201 9.06 -16.37 -14.23
CA VAL A 201 7.90 -15.66 -14.78
C VAL A 201 6.89 -15.35 -13.67
N GLY A 202 6.59 -14.06 -13.46
CA GLY A 202 5.45 -13.65 -12.64
C GLY A 202 4.18 -13.60 -13.47
N ASP A 203 3.21 -14.47 -13.19
CA ASP A 203 1.91 -14.49 -13.85
C ASP A 203 0.85 -13.87 -12.94
N GLU A 204 0.39 -12.68 -13.34
CA GLU A 204 -0.63 -11.89 -12.65
C GLU A 204 -2.00 -11.89 -13.35
N THR A 205 -2.21 -12.79 -14.32
CA THR A 205 -3.39 -12.79 -15.20
C THR A 205 -4.71 -13.18 -14.51
N TYR A 206 -4.66 -13.62 -13.24
CA TYR A 206 -5.87 -14.01 -12.50
C TYR A 206 -6.86 -12.86 -12.30
N PHE A 207 -6.37 -11.63 -12.12
CA PHE A 207 -7.22 -10.45 -12.08
C PHE A 207 -7.37 -9.85 -13.48
N THR A 208 -8.62 -9.75 -13.94
CA THR A 208 -8.96 -9.08 -15.20
C THR A 208 -9.61 -7.74 -14.88
N GLY A 209 -8.94 -6.62 -15.16
CA GLY A 209 -9.51 -5.28 -14.96
C GLY A 209 -8.47 -4.18 -14.78
N PRO A 210 -8.91 -2.93 -14.54
CA PRO A 210 -8.01 -1.83 -14.24
C PRO A 210 -7.24 -2.07 -12.94
N ARG A 211 -5.95 -1.68 -12.93
CA ARG A 211 -5.08 -1.75 -11.73
C ARG A 211 -5.37 -0.65 -10.71
N TYR A 212 -6.09 0.38 -11.10
CA TYR A 212 -6.43 1.54 -10.29
C TYR A 212 -7.94 1.69 -10.12
N GLY A 213 -8.36 2.23 -8.98
CA GLY A 213 -9.76 2.55 -8.74
C GLY A 213 -10.28 3.65 -9.67
N SER A 214 -11.50 3.50 -10.21
CA SER A 214 -12.11 4.38 -11.22
C SER A 214 -12.39 5.82 -10.79
N GLY A 215 -12.04 6.20 -9.57
CA GLY A 215 -12.21 7.56 -9.03
C GLY A 215 -11.06 7.97 -8.11
N TRP A 216 -9.91 7.32 -8.23
CA TRP A 216 -8.71 7.70 -7.50
C TRP A 216 -8.11 8.97 -8.10
N ASN A 217 -7.62 9.86 -7.23
CA ASN A 217 -6.90 11.03 -7.70
C ASN A 217 -5.48 10.63 -8.07
N TRP A 218 -4.92 11.29 -9.09
CA TRP A 218 -3.58 10.99 -9.57
C TRP A 218 -2.50 11.29 -8.52
N GLU A 219 -2.72 12.27 -7.63
CA GLU A 219 -1.81 12.56 -6.52
C GLU A 219 -1.71 11.45 -5.47
N ASP A 220 -2.72 10.57 -5.39
CA ASP A 220 -2.78 9.45 -4.45
C ASP A 220 -1.90 8.28 -4.90
N LEU A 221 -1.64 8.16 -6.20
CA LEU A 221 -1.01 6.97 -6.80
C LEU A 221 0.47 6.78 -6.42
N GLN A 222 1.11 7.84 -5.90
CA GLN A 222 2.46 7.73 -5.34
C GLN A 222 2.46 7.09 -3.95
N TRP A 223 1.33 7.08 -3.25
CA TRP A 223 1.26 6.64 -1.85
C TRP A 223 0.75 5.20 -1.75
N TRP A 224 1.11 4.53 -0.66
CA TRP A 224 0.74 3.13 -0.40
C TRP A 224 -0.77 2.86 -0.50
N TYR A 225 -1.62 3.82 -0.16
CA TYR A 225 -3.09 3.65 -0.23
C TYR A 225 -3.65 3.81 -1.65
N GLY A 226 -2.83 4.24 -2.61
CA GLY A 226 -3.13 4.34 -4.04
C GLY A 226 -2.26 3.42 -4.89
N ALA A 227 -1.57 2.43 -4.28
CA ALA A 227 -0.73 1.47 -5.00
C ALA A 227 -1.55 0.62 -6.00
N GLU A 228 -0.89 0.17 -7.06
CA GLU A 228 -1.51 -0.68 -8.09
C GLU A 228 -2.03 -2.00 -7.51
N VAL A 229 -3.24 -2.37 -7.89
CA VAL A 229 -3.81 -3.69 -7.60
C VAL A 229 -3.27 -4.70 -8.60
N SER A 230 -2.64 -5.77 -8.11
CA SER A 230 -2.21 -6.93 -8.90
C SER A 230 -2.61 -8.24 -8.23
N ALA A 231 -2.79 -9.30 -9.02
CA ALA A 231 -2.98 -10.66 -8.50
C ALA A 231 -1.68 -11.25 -7.92
N LEU A 232 -0.52 -10.70 -8.27
CA LEU A 232 0.77 -11.06 -7.72
C LEU A 232 1.38 -9.81 -7.06
N THR A 233 1.21 -9.69 -5.76
CA THR A 233 1.71 -8.55 -4.99
C THR A 233 2.71 -9.01 -3.93
N ILE A 234 3.71 -8.16 -3.70
CA ILE A 234 4.67 -8.31 -2.60
C ILE A 234 4.66 -6.99 -1.83
N ASN A 235 4.56 -7.07 -0.51
CA ASN A 235 4.53 -5.90 0.39
C ASN A 235 3.49 -4.84 -0.02
N ASP A 236 2.30 -5.30 -0.42
CA ASP A 236 1.19 -4.44 -0.85
C ASP A 236 1.53 -3.52 -2.04
N ASN A 237 2.53 -3.90 -2.86
CA ASN A 237 3.11 -3.07 -3.92
C ASN A 237 3.58 -1.70 -3.40
N ALA A 238 4.09 -1.68 -2.18
CA ALA A 238 4.58 -0.49 -1.53
C ALA A 238 5.93 -0.75 -0.85
N LEU A 239 6.65 0.34 -0.60
CA LEU A 239 7.84 0.36 0.23
C LEU A 239 7.68 1.37 1.36
N ASP A 240 8.30 1.07 2.49
CA ASP A 240 8.47 2.01 3.57
C ASP A 240 9.69 2.89 3.27
N LEU A 241 9.50 4.19 3.23
CA LEU A 241 10.54 5.20 3.06
C LEU A 241 10.90 5.80 4.43
N PHE A 242 12.19 5.86 4.73
CA PHE A 242 12.72 6.50 5.94
C PHE A 242 13.69 7.61 5.57
N VAL A 243 13.49 8.80 6.14
CA VAL A 243 14.35 9.98 5.98
C VAL A 243 14.88 10.38 7.36
N LYS A 244 16.20 10.43 7.52
CA LYS A 244 16.88 10.87 8.74
C LYS A 244 17.85 12.02 8.44
N PRO A 245 18.13 12.91 9.40
CA PRO A 245 19.18 13.90 9.21
C PRO A 245 20.53 13.23 8.95
N GLY A 246 21.36 13.93 8.18
CA GLY A 246 22.78 13.61 8.02
C GLY A 246 23.58 13.89 9.28
N SER A 247 24.90 13.64 9.21
CA SER A 247 25.78 13.74 10.37
C SER A 247 26.00 15.15 10.91
N ALA A 248 25.75 16.18 10.09
CA ALA A 248 25.96 17.58 10.45
C ALA A 248 24.99 18.50 9.67
N MET A 249 24.86 19.74 10.14
CA MET A 249 24.15 20.78 9.39
C MET A 249 24.76 20.96 7.98
N GLY A 250 23.91 21.11 6.97
CA GLY A 250 24.30 21.20 5.57
C GLY A 250 24.61 19.86 4.90
N ALA A 251 24.78 18.77 5.65
CA ALA A 251 24.98 17.44 5.08
C ALA A 251 23.67 16.93 4.44
N PRO A 252 23.74 16.12 3.35
CA PRO A 252 22.56 15.44 2.82
C PRO A 252 21.88 14.58 3.88
N ALA A 253 20.55 14.51 3.83
CA ALA A 253 19.80 13.56 4.66
C ALA A 253 20.14 12.12 4.28
N VAL A 254 19.99 11.19 5.21
CA VAL A 254 20.09 9.75 4.95
C VAL A 254 18.70 9.24 4.60
N ILE A 255 18.53 8.69 3.40
CA ILE A 255 17.27 8.13 2.93
C ILE A 255 17.44 6.64 2.65
N THR A 256 16.54 5.83 3.20
CA THR A 256 16.54 4.37 3.07
C THR A 256 15.13 3.85 2.83
N THR A 257 14.99 2.67 2.21
CA THR A 257 13.70 2.02 1.99
C THR A 257 13.63 0.62 2.59
N GLY A 258 12.41 0.15 2.87
CA GLY A 258 12.09 -1.20 3.31
C GLY A 258 10.98 -1.81 2.44
N PRO A 259 11.23 -2.91 1.70
CA PRO A 259 12.56 -3.44 1.41
C PRO A 259 13.39 -2.47 0.52
N PRO A 260 14.70 -2.68 0.40
CA PRO A 260 15.46 -2.12 -0.70
C PRO A 260 14.88 -2.63 -2.02
N ASP A 261 14.48 -1.72 -2.90
CA ASP A 261 13.84 -2.06 -4.17
C ASP A 261 14.67 -1.52 -5.34
N PRO A 262 15.12 -2.37 -6.30
CA PRO A 262 15.88 -1.92 -7.45
C PRO A 262 15.04 -1.16 -8.50
N LEU A 263 13.71 -1.25 -8.44
CA LEU A 263 12.78 -0.64 -9.39
C LEU A 263 12.47 0.82 -9.05
N LEU A 264 12.67 1.27 -7.79
CA LEU A 264 12.48 2.68 -7.43
C LEU A 264 13.82 3.38 -7.13
N SER A 265 14.16 4.37 -7.96
CA SER A 265 15.29 5.26 -7.75
C SER A 265 14.91 6.42 -6.80
N ILE A 266 15.73 6.66 -5.78
CA ILE A 266 15.55 7.79 -4.86
C ILE A 266 16.47 8.95 -5.26
N VAL A 267 15.88 10.10 -5.59
CA VAL A 267 16.61 11.36 -5.85
C VAL A 267 16.58 12.22 -4.59
N ASN A 268 17.67 12.17 -3.83
CA ASN A 268 17.79 12.88 -2.57
C ASN A 268 18.29 14.32 -2.78
N ARG A 269 17.42 15.29 -2.49
CA ARG A 269 17.70 16.73 -2.47
C ARG A 269 17.38 17.35 -1.10
N VAL A 270 17.40 16.52 -0.06
CA VAL A 270 17.13 16.94 1.31
C VAL A 270 18.45 17.28 1.99
N VAL A 271 18.50 18.43 2.65
CA VAL A 271 19.65 18.85 3.47
C VAL A 271 19.31 18.88 4.94
N THR A 272 20.31 18.67 5.77
CA THR A 272 20.16 18.70 7.23
C THR A 272 20.18 20.14 7.73
N GLY A 273 19.09 20.57 8.36
CA GLY A 273 18.90 21.90 8.93
C GLY A 273 19.45 22.05 10.35
N SER A 274 19.34 23.27 10.89
CA SER A 274 19.72 23.56 12.28
C SER A 274 18.82 22.84 13.29
N ARG A 275 19.35 22.63 14.50
CA ARG A 275 18.55 22.08 15.61
C ARG A 275 17.35 22.97 15.92
N GLY A 276 16.21 22.37 16.23
CA GLY A 276 14.98 23.08 16.57
C GLY A 276 14.30 23.82 15.40
N SER A 277 14.83 23.71 14.17
CA SER A 277 14.13 24.21 12.97
C SER A 277 12.91 23.34 12.65
N LYS A 278 12.03 23.83 11.79
CA LYS A 278 10.86 23.06 11.33
C LYS A 278 11.30 22.13 10.20
N ARG A 279 10.83 20.88 10.22
CA ARG A 279 10.96 19.96 9.09
C ARG A 279 10.07 20.41 7.92
N GLU A 280 10.66 20.46 6.74
CA GLU A 280 9.98 20.76 5.48
C GLU A 280 10.42 19.72 4.44
N LEU A 281 9.58 18.72 4.18
CA LEU A 281 9.84 17.69 3.19
C LEU A 281 8.75 17.70 2.13
N THR A 282 9.17 17.68 0.87
CA THR A 282 8.28 17.50 -0.29
C THR A 282 8.72 16.25 -1.03
N LEU A 283 7.79 15.33 -1.23
CA LEU A 283 7.98 14.09 -1.96
C LEU A 283 7.19 14.20 -3.27
N HIS A 284 7.81 13.81 -4.38
CA HIS A 284 7.16 13.79 -5.67
C HIS A 284 7.63 12.60 -6.50
N ARG A 285 6.69 11.79 -6.95
CA ARG A 285 6.88 10.77 -7.97
C ARG A 285 5.94 11.09 -9.13
N GLY A 286 6.49 11.28 -10.31
CA GLY A 286 5.68 11.44 -11.52
C GLY A 286 4.84 10.20 -11.80
N LEU A 287 3.71 10.36 -12.49
CA LEU A 287 2.86 9.22 -12.85
C LEU A 287 3.63 8.19 -13.68
N GLY A 288 3.67 6.95 -13.20
CA GLY A 288 4.42 5.85 -13.82
C GLY A 288 5.94 6.03 -13.82
N ALA A 289 6.48 7.02 -13.11
CA ALA A 289 7.92 7.25 -13.04
C ALA A 289 8.58 6.32 -12.02
N ASP A 290 9.77 5.85 -12.34
CA ASP A 290 10.55 4.99 -11.43
C ASP A 290 11.52 5.78 -10.55
N ALA A 291 11.28 7.09 -10.41
CA ALA A 291 12.08 7.99 -9.59
C ALA A 291 11.20 8.76 -8.60
N LEU A 292 11.54 8.67 -7.32
CA LEU A 292 10.97 9.48 -6.25
C LEU A 292 11.95 10.60 -5.90
N GLU A 293 11.55 11.85 -6.16
CA GLU A 293 12.30 13.03 -5.78
C GLU A 293 11.87 13.52 -4.39
N ILE A 294 12.85 13.78 -3.53
CA ILE A 294 12.62 14.24 -2.16
C ILE A 294 13.42 15.52 -1.94
N HIS A 295 12.72 16.60 -1.60
CA HIS A 295 13.29 17.93 -1.43
C HIS A 295 13.05 18.46 -0.01
N GLY A 296 13.89 19.41 0.38
CA GLY A 296 13.65 20.28 1.51
C GLY A 296 14.68 20.13 2.63
N THR A 297 14.25 20.31 3.87
CA THR A 297 15.11 20.34 5.06
C THR A 297 14.60 19.45 6.17
N ILE A 298 15.52 18.75 6.84
CA ILE A 298 15.26 17.98 8.05
C ILE A 298 16.18 18.44 9.19
N PRO A 299 15.66 18.85 10.37
CA PRO A 299 16.49 19.31 11.48
C PRO A 299 17.48 18.25 11.95
N LEU A 300 18.69 18.66 12.36
CA LEU A 300 19.74 17.75 12.86
C LEU A 300 19.29 16.90 14.07
N ASP A 301 18.33 17.40 14.86
CA ASP A 301 17.75 16.74 16.02
C ASP A 301 16.39 16.07 15.74
N ASP A 302 15.97 15.98 14.47
CA ASP A 302 14.74 15.30 14.09
C ASP A 302 14.87 13.78 14.29
N ARG A 303 13.80 13.15 14.79
CA ARG A 303 13.73 11.70 15.02
C ARG A 303 13.63 10.90 13.72
N GLY A 304 13.35 11.57 12.61
CA GLY A 304 13.16 11.01 11.29
C GLY A 304 11.71 11.13 10.81
N TYR A 305 11.55 10.88 9.52
CA TYR A 305 10.27 10.82 8.83
C TYR A 305 10.11 9.43 8.20
N ALA A 306 8.91 8.88 8.27
CA ALA A 306 8.55 7.60 7.69
C ALA A 306 7.25 7.72 6.89
N ALA A 307 7.20 7.10 5.72
CA ALA A 307 6.00 7.08 4.86
C ALA A 307 5.99 5.83 3.97
N GLY A 308 4.80 5.34 3.63
CA GLY A 308 4.66 4.29 2.61
C GLY A 308 4.49 4.88 1.21
N VAL A 309 5.28 4.40 0.25
CA VAL A 309 5.26 4.85 -1.16
C VAL A 309 4.82 3.67 -2.02
N GLY A 310 3.82 3.89 -2.87
CA GLY A 310 3.38 2.90 -3.85
C GLY A 310 4.40 2.72 -4.95
N ILE A 311 4.51 1.50 -5.47
CA ILE A 311 5.35 1.11 -6.60
C ILE A 311 4.42 0.83 -7.79
N SER A 312 4.86 1.18 -9.00
CA SER A 312 4.13 0.92 -10.24
C SER A 312 4.82 -0.20 -11.00
N HIS A 313 4.07 -1.02 -11.72
CA HIS A 313 4.61 -2.15 -12.50
C HIS A 313 5.54 -3.06 -11.65
N PRO A 314 5.02 -3.70 -10.59
CA PRO A 314 5.83 -4.57 -9.73
C PRO A 314 6.23 -5.91 -10.38
N GLY A 315 5.86 -6.14 -11.66
CA GLY A 315 6.05 -7.39 -12.40
C GLY A 315 6.63 -7.18 -13.79
#